data_AF-A0A5P9Q4A8-F1
#
_entry.id   AF-A0A5P9Q4A8-F1
#
_cell.length_a   1.000
_cell.length_b   1.000
_cell.length_c   1.000
_cell.angle_alpha   90.00
_cell.angle_beta   90.00
_cell.angle_gamma   90.00
#
_symmetry.space_group_name_H-M   'P 1'
#
loop_
_entity.id
_entity.type
_entity.pdbx_description
1 polymer ?
#
loop_
_entity_poly.entity_id
_entity_poly.type
_entity_poly.pdbx_seq_one_letter_code
_entity_poly.pdbx_strand_id
1 'polypeptide(L)'
;GFEESMKYKKLTNAQRSGLNQIPNRRFTLWWSPTINRANVYVGFQVQLDLTGIFMHGKIPTLKISLIQIFRAHLWQKVHESIVMDLCQVFDQELDALEIETVQKETIHPRKSYKMNSSCADILLFAAYKWNVSRPSLLADSKDVMDNTTTQKYWIDVQLRWGDYDSHDIERYARAKFLDYTTDNMSIYPSPTGVLIAIDLAYNLH
;
A
#
# COMPACT_ATOMS: atom_id res chain seq x y z
N GLY A 1 -14.57 -26.73 14.63
CA GLY A 1 -14.55 -25.25 14.44
C GLY A 1 -15.30 -24.53 15.55
N PHE A 2 -15.19 -23.20 15.65
CA PHE A 2 -15.99 -22.41 16.62
C PHE A 2 -17.48 -22.67 16.46
N GLU A 3 -17.97 -22.84 15.21
CA GLU A 3 -19.36 -23.15 14.91
C GLU A 3 -19.82 -24.48 15.53
N GLU A 4 -18.98 -25.52 15.50
CA GLU A 4 -19.29 -26.82 16.12
C GLU A 4 -19.35 -26.72 17.65
N SER A 5 -18.45 -25.95 18.27
CA SER A 5 -18.44 -25.73 19.72
C SER A 5 -19.68 -24.96 20.21
N MET A 6 -20.33 -24.22 19.32
CA MET A 6 -21.54 -23.44 19.60
C MET A 6 -22.83 -24.18 19.20
N LYS A 7 -22.73 -25.22 18.35
CA LYS A 7 -23.87 -25.96 17.78
C LYS A 7 -24.79 -26.56 18.84
N TYR A 8 -24.23 -27.10 19.91
CA TYR A 8 -24.98 -27.76 20.99
C TYR A 8 -25.20 -26.86 22.22
N LYS A 9 -24.70 -25.62 22.19
CA LYS A 9 -24.94 -24.66 23.28
C LYS A 9 -26.35 -24.08 23.16
N LYS A 10 -26.95 -23.74 24.31
CA LYS A 10 -28.25 -23.07 24.35
C LYS A 10 -28.06 -21.62 23.89
N LEU A 11 -28.56 -21.33 22.69
CA LEU A 11 -28.45 -20.03 22.03
C LEU A 11 -29.83 -19.43 21.77
N THR A 12 -29.92 -18.11 21.82
CA THR A 12 -31.11 -17.39 21.37
C THR A 12 -31.24 -17.46 19.85
N ASN A 13 -32.44 -17.23 19.33
CA ASN A 13 -32.67 -17.19 17.88
C ASN A 13 -31.82 -16.10 17.18
N ALA A 14 -31.60 -14.96 17.85
CA ALA A 14 -30.72 -13.90 17.36
C ALA A 14 -29.25 -14.37 17.25
N GLN A 15 -28.76 -15.09 18.26
CA GLN A 15 -27.40 -15.66 18.24
C GLN A 15 -27.24 -16.70 17.12
N ARG A 16 -28.24 -17.56 16.90
CA ARG A 16 -28.23 -18.54 15.80
C ARG A 16 -28.19 -17.86 14.43
N SER A 17 -28.98 -16.80 14.25
CA SER A 17 -28.96 -16.00 13.02
C SER A 17 -27.57 -15.41 12.74
N GLY A 18 -26.89 -14.89 13.78
CA GLY A 18 -25.51 -14.41 13.66
C GLY A 18 -24.50 -15.50 13.28
N LEU A 19 -24.60 -16.69 13.89
CA LEU A 19 -23.72 -17.82 13.55
C LEU A 19 -23.88 -18.29 12.10
N ASN A 20 -25.11 -18.26 11.57
CA ASN A 20 -25.38 -18.61 10.18
C ASN A 20 -24.77 -17.62 9.17
N GLN A 21 -24.32 -16.44 9.61
CA GLN A 21 -23.62 -15.48 8.73
C GLN A 21 -22.12 -15.80 8.57
N ILE A 22 -21.52 -16.60 9.45
CA ILE A 22 -20.06 -16.87 9.42
C ILE A 22 -19.62 -17.52 8.10
N PRO A 23 -20.30 -18.57 7.59
CA PRO A 23 -19.94 -19.16 6.30
C PRO A 23 -20.03 -18.16 5.14
N ASN A 24 -21.06 -17.32 5.13
CA ASN A 24 -21.25 -16.29 4.11
C ASN A 24 -20.13 -15.25 4.17
N ARG A 25 -19.68 -14.86 5.36
CA ARG A 25 -18.54 -13.94 5.52
C ARG A 25 -17.24 -14.55 4.97
N ARG A 26 -16.98 -15.84 5.24
CA ARG A 26 -15.81 -16.55 4.68
C ARG A 26 -15.88 -16.62 3.16
N PHE A 27 -17.04 -16.94 2.60
CA PHE A 27 -17.25 -16.99 1.16
C PHE A 27 -17.04 -15.61 0.51
N THR A 28 -17.67 -14.57 1.05
CA THR A 28 -17.53 -13.20 0.54
C THR A 28 -16.07 -12.71 0.62
N LEU A 29 -15.34 -13.04 1.69
CA LEU A 29 -13.93 -12.67 1.81
C LEU A 29 -13.06 -13.41 0.78
N TRP A 30 -13.27 -14.72 0.61
CA TRP A 30 -12.50 -15.53 -0.34
C TRP A 30 -12.64 -15.02 -1.78
N TRP A 31 -13.88 -14.73 -2.21
CA TRP A 31 -14.15 -14.19 -3.54
C TRP A 31 -14.08 -12.66 -3.60
N SER A 32 -13.52 -12.01 -2.58
CA SER A 32 -13.54 -10.54 -2.49
C SER A 32 -12.91 -9.81 -3.67
N PRO A 33 -11.81 -10.25 -4.30
CA PRO A 33 -11.24 -9.53 -5.45
C PRO A 33 -12.19 -9.49 -6.66
N THR A 34 -13.03 -10.50 -6.82
CA THR A 34 -14.02 -10.56 -7.91
C THR A 34 -15.35 -9.90 -7.50
N ILE A 35 -15.77 -10.04 -6.24
CA ILE A 35 -17.02 -9.44 -5.74
C ILE A 35 -16.90 -7.91 -5.66
N ASN A 36 -15.76 -7.39 -5.21
CA ASN A 36 -15.51 -5.96 -5.02
C ASN A 36 -14.69 -5.37 -6.18
N ARG A 37 -15.12 -5.62 -7.41
CA ARG A 37 -14.37 -5.22 -8.61
C ARG A 37 -14.82 -3.87 -9.17
N ALA A 38 -13.85 -3.09 -9.66
CA ALA A 38 -14.08 -1.76 -10.19
C ALA A 38 -15.00 -1.72 -11.42
N ASN A 39 -14.93 -2.73 -12.31
CA ASN A 39 -15.64 -2.69 -13.61
C ASN A 39 -17.11 -3.16 -13.58
N VAL A 40 -17.67 -3.54 -12.43
CA VAL A 40 -19.04 -4.14 -12.38
C VAL A 40 -20.09 -3.22 -11.78
N TYR A 41 -19.72 -2.38 -10.83
CA TYR A 41 -20.69 -1.52 -10.16
C TYR A 41 -20.63 -0.10 -10.72
N VAL A 42 -21.69 0.32 -11.41
CA VAL A 42 -21.96 1.75 -11.66
C VAL A 42 -22.38 2.37 -10.33
N GLY A 43 -21.40 2.83 -9.55
CA GLY A 43 -21.64 3.38 -8.22
C GLY A 43 -20.44 4.13 -7.68
N PHE A 44 -20.68 4.97 -6.67
CA PHE A 44 -19.62 5.71 -5.99
C PHE A 44 -18.69 4.73 -5.26
N GLN A 45 -17.39 4.82 -5.55
CA GLN A 45 -16.37 4.13 -4.76
C GLN A 45 -16.27 4.79 -3.38
N VAL A 46 -16.16 3.98 -2.33
CA VAL A 46 -16.00 4.47 -0.95
C VAL A 46 -14.75 3.87 -0.36
N GLN A 47 -13.84 4.72 0.13
CA GLN A 47 -12.67 4.26 0.85
C GLN A 47 -13.06 3.76 2.25
N LEU A 48 -12.50 2.63 2.68
CA LEU A 48 -12.66 2.13 4.04
C LEU A 48 -11.76 2.89 5.02
N ASP A 49 -12.34 3.28 6.15
CA ASP A 49 -11.68 4.06 7.19
C ASP A 49 -10.30 3.47 7.57
N LEU A 50 -9.28 4.33 7.61
CA LEU A 50 -7.91 4.00 8.00
C LEU A 50 -7.20 2.96 7.10
N THR A 51 -7.72 2.70 5.90
CA THR A 51 -7.11 1.77 4.94
C THR A 51 -7.13 2.35 3.53
N GLY A 52 -6.30 1.82 2.65
CA GLY A 52 -6.32 2.15 1.22
C GLY A 52 -7.35 1.40 0.39
N ILE A 53 -8.28 0.68 1.03
CA ILE A 53 -9.21 -0.20 0.33
C ILE A 53 -10.42 0.59 -0.16
N PHE A 54 -10.69 0.53 -1.46
CA PHE A 54 -11.91 1.07 -2.04
C PHE A 54 -12.97 -0.03 -2.17
N MET A 55 -14.17 0.27 -1.71
CA MET A 55 -15.34 -0.56 -1.89
C MET A 55 -16.19 -0.06 -3.06
N HIS A 56 -16.49 -0.96 -3.98
CA HIS A 56 -17.36 -0.75 -5.12
C HIS A 56 -18.75 -1.31 -4.80
N GLY A 57 -19.63 -0.43 -4.31
CA GLY A 57 -20.98 -0.81 -3.85
C GLY A 57 -21.07 -1.14 -2.36
N LYS A 58 -22.30 -1.38 -1.90
CA LYS A 58 -22.60 -1.66 -0.48
C LYS A 58 -22.62 -3.17 -0.24
N ILE A 59 -21.49 -3.72 0.22
CA ILE A 59 -21.35 -5.14 0.58
C ILE A 59 -21.00 -5.25 2.08
N PRO A 60 -21.99 -5.25 2.99
CA PRO A 60 -21.75 -5.15 4.43
C PRO A 60 -20.92 -6.31 5.01
N THR A 61 -21.12 -7.54 4.51
CA THR A 61 -20.39 -8.73 4.96
C THR A 61 -18.90 -8.65 4.64
N LEU A 62 -18.54 -8.09 3.48
CA LEU A 62 -17.16 -7.83 3.09
C LEU A 62 -16.55 -6.74 3.96
N LYS A 63 -17.27 -5.61 4.12
CA LYS A 63 -16.84 -4.48 4.96
C LYS A 63 -16.45 -4.93 6.36
N ILE A 64 -17.29 -5.74 7.01
CA ILE A 64 -17.00 -6.26 8.36
C ILE A 64 -15.72 -7.09 8.37
N SER A 65 -15.51 -7.93 7.35
CA SER A 65 -14.35 -8.82 7.29
C SER A 65 -13.05 -8.06 7.06
N LEU A 66 -13.05 -7.07 6.16
CA LEU A 66 -11.89 -6.21 5.91
C LEU A 66 -11.54 -5.34 7.13
N ILE A 67 -12.53 -4.76 7.81
CA ILE A 67 -12.30 -4.02 9.06
C ILE A 67 -11.69 -4.92 10.14
N GLN A 68 -12.11 -6.19 10.22
CA GLN A 68 -11.54 -7.14 11.18
C GLN A 68 -10.09 -7.51 10.85
N ILE A 69 -9.74 -7.63 9.56
CA ILE A 69 -8.36 -7.86 9.13
C ILE A 69 -7.49 -6.67 9.49
N PHE A 70 -7.89 -5.46 9.08
CA PHE A 70 -7.09 -4.24 9.26
C PHE A 70 -7.32 -3.52 10.59
N ARG A 71 -7.85 -4.22 11.60
CA ARG A 71 -8.11 -3.67 12.94
C ARG A 71 -6.82 -3.20 13.61
N ALA A 72 -6.97 -2.35 14.64
CA ALA A 72 -5.85 -1.86 15.45
C ALA A 72 -4.72 -1.22 14.61
N HIS A 73 -5.12 -0.44 13.60
CA HIS A 73 -4.23 0.36 12.75
C HIS A 73 -3.24 -0.49 11.93
N LEU A 74 -3.63 -1.70 11.52
CA LEU A 74 -2.71 -2.62 10.82
C LEU A 74 -2.13 -2.01 9.54
N TRP A 75 -2.92 -1.27 8.75
CA TRP A 75 -2.45 -0.63 7.53
C TRP A 75 -1.29 0.34 7.79
N GLN A 76 -1.45 1.22 8.78
CA GLN A 76 -0.40 2.16 9.20
C GLN A 76 0.84 1.43 9.71
N LYS A 77 0.65 0.37 10.50
CA LYS A 77 1.75 -0.43 11.05
C LYS A 77 2.53 -1.18 9.97
N VAL A 78 1.86 -1.71 8.95
CA VAL A 78 2.52 -2.36 7.80
C VAL A 78 3.36 -1.34 7.04
N HIS A 79 2.80 -0.17 6.72
CA HIS A 79 3.54 0.90 6.04
C HIS A 79 4.78 1.31 6.86
N GLU A 80 4.58 1.62 8.14
CA GLU A 80 5.65 2.03 9.05
C GLU A 80 6.73 0.96 9.20
N SER A 81 6.35 -0.31 9.32
CA SER A 81 7.30 -1.44 9.42
C SER A 81 8.18 -1.51 8.19
N ILE A 82 7.59 -1.44 6.99
CA ILE A 82 8.34 -1.53 5.72
C ILE A 82 9.30 -0.34 5.58
N VAL A 83 8.86 0.87 5.92
CA VAL A 83 9.73 2.06 5.91
C VAL A 83 10.90 1.88 6.88
N MET A 84 10.64 1.39 8.09
CA MET A 84 11.70 1.14 9.08
C MET A 84 12.69 0.06 8.63
N ASP A 85 12.19 -1.04 8.04
CA ASP A 85 13.03 -2.12 7.54
C ASP A 85 13.91 -1.63 6.37
N LEU A 86 13.36 -0.82 5.46
CA LEU A 86 14.12 -0.19 4.38
C LEU A 86 15.20 0.76 4.94
N CYS A 87 14.88 1.61 5.93
CA CYS A 87 15.88 2.46 6.57
C CYS A 87 17.04 1.62 7.13
N GLN A 88 16.75 0.50 7.81
CA GLN A 88 17.78 -0.38 8.37
C GLN A 88 18.66 -1.01 7.28
N VAL A 89 18.08 -1.37 6.13
CA VAL A 89 18.86 -1.86 4.99
C VAL A 89 19.78 -0.77 4.45
N PHE A 90 19.29 0.45 4.24
CA PHE A 90 20.14 1.55 3.76
C PHE A 90 21.22 1.97 4.77
N ASP A 91 20.93 1.91 6.08
CA ASP A 91 21.91 2.17 7.14
C ASP A 91 23.06 1.14 7.14
N GLN A 92 22.84 -0.07 6.63
CA GLN A 92 23.89 -1.09 6.49
C GLN A 92 24.75 -0.91 5.24
N GLU A 93 24.25 -0.17 4.24
CA GLU A 93 24.87 -0.03 2.92
C GLU A 93 25.41 1.40 2.66
N LEU A 94 25.64 2.19 3.73
CA LEU A 94 26.07 3.59 3.61
C LEU A 94 27.35 3.76 2.79
N ASP A 95 28.40 3.02 3.13
CA ASP A 95 29.70 3.14 2.48
C ASP A 95 29.66 2.64 1.03
N ALA A 96 28.96 1.53 0.78
CA ALA A 96 28.89 0.91 -0.54
C ALA A 96 28.11 1.76 -1.55
N LEU A 97 27.09 2.49 -1.09
CA LEU A 97 26.23 3.34 -1.91
C LEU A 97 26.61 4.82 -1.86
N GLU A 98 27.70 5.18 -1.16
CA GLU A 98 28.14 6.57 -0.96
C GLU A 98 27.04 7.47 -0.35
N ILE A 99 26.30 6.93 0.62
CA ILE A 99 25.26 7.65 1.36
C ILE A 99 25.91 8.34 2.57
N GLU A 100 25.71 9.65 2.71
CA GLU A 100 26.12 10.42 3.88
C GLU A 100 25.20 10.12 5.07
N THR A 101 23.90 10.20 4.86
CA THR A 101 22.88 9.96 5.88
C THR A 101 21.59 9.41 5.28
N VAL A 102 20.95 8.51 6.02
CA VAL A 102 19.58 8.03 5.77
C VAL A 102 18.67 8.73 6.76
N GLN A 103 17.78 9.59 6.25
CA GLN A 103 16.82 10.32 7.08
C GLN A 103 15.43 9.77 6.86
N LYS A 104 14.82 9.22 7.90
CA LYS A 104 13.39 8.92 7.89
C LYS A 104 12.59 10.22 8.11
N GLU A 105 11.67 10.50 7.20
CA GLU A 105 10.82 11.69 7.28
C GLU A 105 9.72 11.53 8.34
N THR A 106 9.40 12.64 9.01
CA THR A 106 8.27 12.69 9.94
C THR A 106 6.98 12.86 9.15
N ILE A 107 6.32 11.74 8.83
CA ILE A 107 5.10 11.73 8.03
C ILE A 107 3.84 11.87 8.88
N HIS A 108 2.80 12.45 8.29
CA HIS A 108 1.49 12.48 8.91
C HIS A 108 0.90 11.05 9.00
N PRO A 109 0.30 10.62 10.13
CA PRO A 109 -0.16 9.24 10.30
C PRO A 109 -1.17 8.76 9.24
N ARG A 110 -1.88 9.69 8.59
CA ARG A 110 -2.86 9.39 7.55
C ARG A 110 -2.26 9.22 6.14
N LYS A 111 -0.96 9.49 5.96
CA LYS A 111 -0.28 9.40 4.65
C LYS A 111 -0.39 8.01 4.03
N SER A 112 -0.21 6.97 4.84
CA SER A 112 -0.25 5.56 4.40
C SER A 112 -1.51 5.15 3.65
N TYR A 113 -2.66 5.80 3.90
CA TYR A 113 -3.93 5.54 3.21
C TYR A 113 -4.48 6.78 2.50
N LYS A 114 -3.64 7.79 2.22
CA LYS A 114 -4.01 8.94 1.40
C LYS A 114 -3.62 8.64 -0.06
N MET A 115 -4.61 8.51 -0.94
CA MET A 115 -4.40 8.01 -2.32
C MET A 115 -4.39 9.10 -3.40
N ASN A 116 -4.59 10.36 -3.01
CA ASN A 116 -4.63 11.51 -3.91
C ASN A 116 -3.33 12.34 -3.89
N SER A 117 -2.53 12.23 -2.84
CA SER A 117 -1.23 12.89 -2.76
C SER A 117 -0.35 12.14 -1.76
N SER A 118 0.96 12.30 -1.91
CA SER A 118 1.95 11.68 -1.03
C SER A 118 3.09 12.64 -0.69
N CYS A 119 4.04 12.16 0.11
CA CYS A 119 5.31 12.79 0.45
C CYS A 119 6.36 11.68 0.63
N ALA A 120 7.64 12.05 0.62
CA ALA A 120 8.74 11.11 0.90
C ALA A 120 8.60 10.47 2.29
N ASP A 121 8.97 9.19 2.40
CA ASP A 121 9.13 8.48 3.67
C ASP A 121 10.58 8.45 4.14
N ILE A 122 11.51 8.29 3.19
CA ILE A 122 12.95 8.23 3.43
C ILE A 122 13.61 9.22 2.49
N LEU A 123 14.59 9.94 2.99
CA LEU A 123 15.44 10.84 2.24
C LEU A 123 16.90 10.40 2.44
N LEU A 124 17.56 10.06 1.33
CA LEU A 124 18.98 9.74 1.29
C LEU A 124 19.75 10.98 0.87
N PHE A 125 20.84 11.27 1.59
CA PHE A 125 21.79 12.31 1.23
C PHE A 125 23.05 11.66 0.68
N ALA A 126 23.48 12.07 -0.51
CA ALA A 126 24.70 11.55 -1.13
C ALA A 126 25.94 12.20 -0.47
N ALA A 127 27.00 11.42 -0.24
CA ALA A 127 28.28 11.94 0.27
C ALA A 127 28.93 12.97 -0.66
N TYR A 128 28.65 12.90 -1.97
CA TYR A 128 29.07 13.91 -2.93
C TYR A 128 27.97 14.22 -3.96
N LYS A 129 27.79 13.33 -4.95
CA LYS A 129 26.78 13.40 -6.00
C LYS A 129 26.53 12.01 -6.58
N TRP A 130 25.27 11.67 -6.81
CA TRP A 130 24.91 10.48 -7.60
C TRP A 130 24.57 10.87 -9.02
N ASN A 131 25.11 10.11 -9.98
CA ASN A 131 24.61 10.07 -11.34
C ASN A 131 23.38 9.16 -11.37
N VAL A 132 22.23 9.69 -11.75
CA VAL A 132 20.95 8.96 -11.72
C VAL A 132 20.47 8.71 -13.15
N SER A 133 19.80 7.58 -13.37
CA SER A 133 19.17 7.23 -14.64
C SER A 133 17.88 8.03 -14.90
N ARG A 134 17.26 7.77 -16.05
CA ARG A 134 15.85 8.12 -16.28
C ARG A 134 14.94 7.17 -15.50
N PRO A 135 13.72 7.58 -15.12
CA PRO A 135 12.78 6.68 -14.45
C PRO A 135 12.53 5.40 -15.28
N SER A 136 12.75 4.25 -14.65
CA SER A 136 12.56 2.90 -15.21
C SER A 136 11.83 2.01 -14.18
N LEU A 137 11.43 0.80 -14.58
CA LEU A 137 10.83 -0.17 -13.65
C LEU A 137 11.91 -0.94 -12.89
N LEU A 138 11.55 -1.49 -11.73
CA LEU A 138 12.44 -2.30 -10.89
C LEU A 138 13.05 -3.50 -11.63
N ALA A 139 12.29 -4.11 -12.56
CA ALA A 139 12.74 -5.28 -13.32
C ALA A 139 13.49 -4.93 -14.62
N ASP A 140 13.63 -3.64 -14.96
CA ASP A 140 14.42 -3.22 -16.10
C ASP A 140 15.93 -3.41 -15.81
N SER A 141 16.72 -3.70 -16.86
CA SER A 141 18.13 -4.13 -16.70
C SER A 141 19.14 -3.27 -17.45
N LYS A 142 18.68 -2.24 -18.18
CA LYS A 142 19.51 -1.46 -19.11
C LYS A 142 19.47 0.03 -18.78
N ASP A 143 19.68 0.35 -17.50
CA ASP A 143 19.76 1.73 -17.06
C ASP A 143 21.07 2.39 -17.48
N VAL A 144 20.95 3.62 -17.98
CA VAL A 144 22.09 4.48 -18.27
C VAL A 144 22.06 5.64 -17.27
N MET A 145 23.12 5.78 -16.49
CA MET A 145 23.25 6.77 -15.41
C MET A 145 23.76 8.13 -15.95
N ASP A 146 23.15 8.65 -17.02
CA ASP A 146 23.58 9.86 -17.73
C ASP A 146 22.52 10.98 -17.71
N ASN A 147 21.43 10.80 -16.98
CA ASN A 147 20.29 11.71 -17.04
C ASN A 147 20.55 13.01 -16.27
N THR A 148 20.89 12.90 -14.98
CA THR A 148 21.17 14.06 -14.13
C THR A 148 22.02 13.66 -12.92
N THR A 149 22.56 14.67 -12.23
CA THR A 149 23.25 14.48 -10.95
C THR A 149 22.39 14.99 -9.81
N THR A 150 22.30 14.25 -8.70
CA THR A 150 21.56 14.64 -7.50
C THR A 150 22.37 14.48 -6.24
N GLN A 151 21.97 15.18 -5.18
CA GLN A 151 22.49 15.01 -3.81
C GLN A 151 21.43 14.48 -2.84
N LYS A 152 20.16 14.45 -3.27
CA LYS A 152 19.02 14.02 -2.47
C LYS A 152 18.20 13.02 -3.25
N TYR A 153 17.93 11.86 -2.65
CA TYR A 153 17.13 10.81 -3.26
C TYR A 153 16.01 10.40 -2.31
N TRP A 154 14.75 10.57 -2.73
CA TRP A 154 13.60 10.23 -1.90
C TRP A 154 13.07 8.84 -2.21
N ILE A 155 12.45 8.22 -1.22
CA ILE A 155 11.74 6.94 -1.33
C ILE A 155 10.33 7.13 -0.78
N ASP A 156 9.33 6.68 -1.53
CA ASP A 156 7.92 6.71 -1.13
C ASP A 156 7.33 5.29 -1.22
N VAL A 157 6.81 4.78 -0.11
CA VAL A 157 6.15 3.48 -0.01
C VAL A 157 4.64 3.66 -0.14
N GLN A 158 4.06 2.99 -1.13
CA GLN A 158 2.63 3.01 -1.41
C GLN A 158 2.02 1.63 -1.21
N LEU A 159 1.15 1.50 -0.22
CA LEU A 159 0.35 0.30 -0.05
C LEU A 159 -0.91 0.38 -0.91
N ARG A 160 -1.34 -0.76 -1.44
CA ARG A 160 -2.63 -0.89 -2.11
C ARG A 160 -3.31 -2.22 -1.78
N TRP A 161 -4.58 -2.29 -2.14
CA TRP A 161 -5.39 -3.51 -2.09
C TRP A 161 -6.04 -3.70 -3.46
N GLY A 162 -5.42 -4.55 -4.31
CA GLY A 162 -5.90 -4.79 -5.65
C GLY A 162 -7.22 -5.56 -5.70
N ASP A 163 -7.89 -5.48 -6.85
CA ASP A 163 -9.06 -6.30 -7.17
C ASP A 163 -8.73 -7.23 -8.37
N TYR A 164 -9.71 -7.94 -8.90
CA TYR A 164 -9.49 -8.83 -10.04
C TYR A 164 -9.12 -8.06 -11.33
N ASP A 165 -9.65 -6.86 -11.53
CA ASP A 165 -9.48 -6.09 -12.76
C ASP A 165 -8.16 -5.28 -12.76
N SER A 166 -7.68 -4.88 -11.58
CA SER A 166 -6.55 -3.98 -11.38
C SER A 166 -5.60 -4.51 -10.30
N HIS A 167 -4.73 -5.46 -10.71
CA HIS A 167 -3.70 -6.04 -9.85
C HIS A 167 -2.28 -6.02 -10.47
N ASP A 168 -2.09 -5.34 -11.61
CA ASP A 168 -0.76 -5.09 -12.17
C ASP A 168 -0.01 -4.04 -11.32
N ILE A 169 1.04 -4.44 -10.61
CA ILE A 169 1.78 -3.59 -9.66
C ILE A 169 2.73 -2.60 -10.36
N GLU A 170 3.38 -3.01 -11.44
CA GLU A 170 4.31 -2.17 -12.19
C GLU A 170 3.58 -0.99 -12.83
N ARG A 171 2.43 -1.28 -13.46
CA ARG A 171 1.59 -0.23 -14.05
C ARG A 171 1.10 0.77 -13.01
N TYR A 172 0.73 0.29 -11.83
CA TYR A 172 0.30 1.15 -10.72
C TYR A 172 1.45 2.00 -10.18
N ALA A 173 2.63 1.40 -9.95
CA ALA A 173 3.81 2.11 -9.46
C ALA A 173 4.18 3.26 -10.40
N ARG A 174 4.27 2.97 -11.70
CA ARG A 174 4.55 4.00 -12.73
C ARG A 174 3.48 5.08 -12.77
N ALA A 175 2.20 4.70 -12.77
CA ALA A 175 1.10 5.67 -12.81
C ALA A 175 1.15 6.60 -11.60
N LYS A 176 1.30 6.07 -10.38
CA LYS A 176 1.40 6.87 -9.16
C LYS A 176 2.65 7.72 -9.10
N PHE A 177 3.78 7.20 -9.57
CA PHE A 177 5.01 7.98 -9.65
C PHE A 177 4.80 9.21 -10.54
N LEU A 178 4.23 9.04 -11.74
CA LEU A 178 3.94 10.15 -12.66
C LEU A 178 2.89 11.10 -12.08
N ASP A 179 1.79 10.58 -11.53
CA ASP A 179 0.74 11.41 -10.91
C ASP A 179 1.32 12.30 -9.81
N TYR A 180 2.11 11.74 -8.89
CA TYR A 180 2.62 12.49 -7.73
C TYR A 180 3.81 13.39 -8.05
N THR A 181 4.58 13.10 -9.10
CA THR A 181 5.72 13.96 -9.50
C THR A 181 5.32 15.08 -10.46
N THR A 182 4.15 14.98 -11.10
CA THR A 182 3.65 16.01 -12.03
C THR A 182 2.58 16.90 -11.41
N ASP A 183 1.84 16.43 -10.40
CA ASP A 183 0.84 17.23 -9.69
C ASP A 183 1.48 18.13 -8.61
N ASN A 184 0.89 19.30 -8.39
CA ASN A 184 1.32 20.28 -7.39
C ASN A 184 0.83 19.94 -5.96
N MET A 185 -0.02 18.93 -5.78
CA MET A 185 -0.47 18.51 -4.45
C MET A 185 0.56 17.71 -3.65
N SER A 186 1.44 16.99 -4.35
CA SER A 186 2.51 16.21 -3.72
C SER A 186 3.81 16.98 -3.83
N ILE A 187 4.57 17.04 -2.74
CA ILE A 187 5.83 17.78 -2.71
C ILE A 187 6.92 16.81 -2.27
N TYR A 188 7.91 16.63 -3.14
CA TYR A 188 9.10 15.83 -2.86
C TYR A 188 10.35 16.72 -2.70
N PRO A 189 11.32 16.34 -1.86
CA PRO A 189 12.51 17.16 -1.59
C PRO A 189 13.46 17.36 -2.77
N SER A 190 13.34 16.53 -3.81
CA SER A 190 14.15 16.58 -5.03
C SER A 190 13.37 15.97 -6.21
N PRO A 191 13.78 16.21 -7.48
CA PRO A 191 13.14 15.60 -8.64
C PRO A 191 13.55 14.15 -8.88
N THR A 192 14.41 13.59 -8.01
CA THR A 192 14.97 12.23 -8.14
C THR A 192 14.58 11.38 -6.95
N GLY A 193 13.92 10.26 -7.22
CA GLY A 193 13.54 9.30 -6.18
C GLY A 193 12.81 8.10 -6.78
N VAL A 194 12.29 7.26 -5.89
CA VAL A 194 11.60 6.02 -6.25
C VAL A 194 10.31 5.88 -5.46
N LEU A 195 9.28 5.36 -6.13
CA LEU A 195 8.02 4.96 -5.50
C LEU A 195 7.93 3.44 -5.52
N ILE A 196 7.86 2.84 -4.34
CA ILE A 196 7.71 1.38 -4.15
C ILE A 196 6.23 1.11 -3.90
N ALA A 197 5.58 0.38 -4.79
CA ALA A 197 4.19 0.00 -4.62
C ALA A 197 4.08 -1.43 -4.10
N ILE A 198 3.17 -1.70 -3.17
CA ILE A 198 2.96 -3.05 -2.60
C ILE A 198 1.47 -3.37 -2.58
N ASP A 199 1.10 -4.46 -3.25
CA ASP A 199 -0.26 -5.00 -3.22
C ASP A 199 -0.42 -6.03 -2.11
N LEU A 200 -1.14 -5.64 -1.06
CA LEU A 200 -1.40 -6.50 0.10
C LEU A 200 -2.41 -7.62 -0.19
N ALA A 201 -3.24 -7.50 -1.23
CA ALA A 201 -4.19 -8.55 -1.59
C ALA A 201 -3.51 -9.71 -2.33
N TYR A 202 -2.48 -9.40 -3.11
CA TYR A 202 -1.80 -10.36 -4.00
C TYR A 202 -0.33 -10.63 -3.64
N ASN A 203 0.23 -9.93 -2.64
CA ASN A 203 1.64 -10.00 -2.27
C ASN A 203 2.59 -9.69 -3.44
N LEU A 204 2.25 -8.65 -4.22
CA LEU A 204 3.06 -8.17 -5.33
C LEU A 204 3.74 -6.85 -4.94
N HIS A 205 4.93 -6.60 -5.45
CA HIS A 205 5.68 -5.35 -5.29
C HIS A 205 6.38 -4.97 -6.60
#